data_AF-A0A6N7HV44-F1
#
_entry.id   AF-A0A6N7HV44-F1
#
_cell.length_a   1.000
_cell.length_b   1.000
_cell.length_c   1.000
_cell.angle_alpha   90.00
_cell.angle_beta   90.00
_cell.angle_gamma   90.00
#
_symmetry.space_group_name_H-M   'P 1'
#
loop_
_entity.id
_entity.type
_entity.pdbx_description
1 polymer ?
#
loop_
_entity_poly.entity_id
_entity_poly.type
_entity_poly.pdbx_seq_one_letter_code
_entity_poly.pdbx_strand_id
1 'polypeptide(L)'
;MSTHGPLVDPATVPGWMRRLVRATEHARGDQISRRLPPDDGDPRDASVLVLFANGANPAGAANTAGAGALPDVLLLRRADGGDAHAGQVAFPGGAAEAEDGGPVDTALREAAEETGVRPDGVRPVALLPKLYVPVSNFRVTPVLAHWHRPSPVSVVDPGEVAAVARVPVAELVDPRNRFLVQVRSQYRSPAFGLPGMLVWGFTAGLLTWLLDIAGWARPWDDGDVRELDVALAAAARSEASRTAAGSGVGETDTAEATE
;
A
#
# COMPACT_ATOMS: atom_id res chain seq x y z
N MET A 1 14.55 12.40 22.31
CA MET A 1 13.17 12.52 21.79
C MET A 1 12.95 11.34 20.86
N SER A 2 11.79 10.67 20.91
CA SER A 2 11.52 9.53 20.02
C SER A 2 11.50 10.02 18.57
N THR A 3 12.19 9.31 17.66
CA THR A 3 12.26 9.64 16.22
C THR A 3 11.04 9.17 15.43
N HIS A 4 10.07 8.57 16.11
CA HIS A 4 8.84 7.99 15.59
C HIS A 4 7.73 8.10 16.65
N GLY A 5 6.49 7.84 16.25
CA GLY A 5 5.30 7.91 17.09
C GLY A 5 4.22 8.84 16.53
N PRO A 6 3.17 9.14 17.33
CA PRO A 6 2.10 10.04 16.93
C PRO A 6 2.61 11.46 16.64
N LEU A 7 2.18 12.03 15.52
CA LEU A 7 2.38 13.45 15.17
C LEU A 7 1.21 14.33 15.63
N VAL A 8 0.09 13.71 15.99
CA VAL A 8 -1.14 14.36 16.42
C VAL A 8 -1.71 13.62 17.63
N ASP A 9 -2.55 14.30 18.42
CA ASP A 9 -3.34 13.64 19.44
C ASP A 9 -4.28 12.60 18.80
N PRO A 10 -4.20 11.30 19.15
CA PRO A 10 -5.08 10.26 18.64
C PRO A 10 -6.58 10.53 18.86
N ALA A 11 -6.99 11.40 19.78
CA ALA A 11 -8.39 11.77 19.93
C ALA A 11 -8.92 12.57 18.73
N THR A 12 -8.03 13.24 17.99
CA THR A 12 -8.35 14.15 16.88
C THR A 12 -8.42 13.46 15.51
N VAL A 13 -8.13 12.15 15.43
CA VAL A 13 -8.23 11.37 14.19
C VAL A 13 -9.57 10.59 14.15
N PRO A 14 -10.01 10.12 12.97
CA PRO A 14 -11.22 9.30 12.84
C PRO A 14 -11.22 8.10 13.79
N GLY A 15 -12.40 7.73 14.30
CA GLY A 15 -12.57 6.67 15.30
C GLY A 15 -11.89 5.35 14.93
N TRP A 16 -11.97 4.95 13.66
CA TRP A 16 -11.37 3.72 13.14
C TRP A 16 -9.83 3.75 13.16
N MET A 17 -9.19 4.92 13.15
CA MET A 17 -7.73 5.07 13.11
C MET A 17 -7.10 5.23 14.50
N ARG A 18 -7.91 5.54 15.53
CA ARG A 18 -7.39 5.89 16.87
C ARG A 18 -6.50 4.81 17.47
N ARG A 19 -6.90 3.53 17.35
CA ARG A 19 -6.11 2.40 17.85
C ARG A 19 -4.76 2.32 17.13
N LEU A 20 -4.78 2.42 15.81
CA LEU A 20 -3.57 2.41 14.97
C LEU A 20 -2.60 3.53 15.38
N VAL A 21 -3.07 4.78 15.50
CA VAL A 21 -2.21 5.92 15.90
C VAL A 21 -1.67 5.73 17.32
N ARG A 22 -2.48 5.29 18.29
CA ARG A 22 -2.00 5.03 19.66
C ARG A 22 -0.91 3.95 19.69
N ALA A 23 -1.05 2.91 18.88
CA ALA A 23 -0.08 1.82 18.84
C ALA A 23 1.30 2.25 18.29
N THR A 24 1.40 3.34 17.52
CA THR A 24 2.69 3.80 16.97
C THR A 24 3.64 4.37 18.02
N GLU A 25 3.12 4.82 19.17
CA GLU A 25 3.92 5.32 20.30
C GLU A 25 4.92 4.26 20.81
N HIS A 26 4.54 2.98 20.71
CA HIS A 26 5.32 1.84 21.20
C HIS A 26 5.85 0.98 20.06
N ALA A 27 5.76 1.45 18.81
CA ALA A 27 6.20 0.70 17.65
C ALA A 27 7.72 0.55 17.65
N ARG A 28 8.20 -0.67 17.42
CA ARG A 28 9.64 -0.95 17.32
C ARG A 28 9.94 -1.55 15.95
N GLY A 29 11.06 -1.14 15.34
CA GLY A 29 11.44 -1.59 14.00
C GLY A 29 11.54 -3.12 13.90
N ASP A 30 12.04 -3.80 14.93
CA ASP A 30 12.20 -5.26 15.02
C ASP A 30 10.87 -6.04 14.99
N GLN A 31 9.74 -5.39 15.28
CA GLN A 31 8.40 -5.96 15.13
C GLN A 31 7.92 -5.99 13.67
N ILE A 32 8.47 -5.12 12.82
CA ILE A 32 8.10 -4.97 11.42
C ILE A 32 9.14 -5.67 10.52
N SER A 33 10.42 -5.38 10.77
CA SER A 33 11.56 -5.93 10.03
C SER A 33 12.77 -6.03 10.95
N ARG A 34 13.39 -7.20 11.02
CA ARG A 34 14.65 -7.41 11.75
C ARG A 34 15.89 -7.14 10.89
N ARG A 35 15.71 -6.65 9.67
CA ARG A 35 16.82 -6.38 8.75
C ARG A 35 17.51 -5.10 9.19
N LEU A 36 18.84 -5.16 9.29
CA LEU A 36 19.69 -4.05 9.67
C LEU A 36 20.60 -3.68 8.50
N PRO A 37 20.97 -2.39 8.35
CA PRO A 37 21.98 -2.00 7.38
C PRO A 37 23.33 -2.64 7.72
N PRO A 38 24.23 -2.84 6.74
CA PRO A 38 25.60 -3.22 7.00
C PRO A 38 26.30 -2.16 7.88
N ASP A 39 27.27 -2.58 8.69
CA ASP A 39 28.00 -1.67 9.59
C ASP A 39 28.79 -0.59 8.81
N ASP A 40 29.20 -0.89 7.58
CA ASP A 40 29.90 -0.02 6.64
C ASP A 40 28.98 0.57 5.55
N GLY A 41 27.69 0.28 5.62
CA GLY A 41 26.71 0.78 4.65
C GLY A 41 26.38 2.24 4.89
N ASP A 42 26.31 3.01 3.80
CA ASP A 42 25.69 4.34 3.78
C ASP A 42 24.32 4.27 3.08
N PRO A 43 23.29 3.70 3.75
CA PRO A 43 21.98 3.59 3.15
C PRO A 43 21.33 4.98 3.07
N ARG A 44 20.74 5.25 1.90
CA ARG A 44 20.04 6.51 1.66
C ARG A 44 18.75 6.56 2.48
N ASP A 45 18.36 7.74 2.94
CA ASP A 45 17.06 7.93 3.56
C ASP A 45 15.97 8.00 2.48
N ALA A 46 14.83 7.37 2.76
CA ALA A 46 13.65 7.35 1.91
C ALA A 46 12.40 7.40 2.79
N SER A 47 11.26 7.80 2.22
CA SER A 47 9.99 7.82 2.93
C SER A 47 8.86 7.29 2.07
N VAL A 48 7.91 6.60 2.70
CA VAL A 48 6.72 6.06 2.03
C VAL A 48 5.46 6.54 2.73
N LEU A 49 4.42 6.85 1.96
CA LEU A 49 3.14 7.31 2.45
C LEU A 49 2.16 6.15 2.60
N VAL A 50 1.86 5.79 3.85
CA VAL A 50 0.76 4.86 4.17
C VAL A 50 -0.51 5.67 4.36
N LEU A 51 -1.21 5.92 3.25
CA LEU A 51 -2.38 6.79 3.21
C LEU A 51 -3.68 6.00 3.28
N PHE A 52 -4.43 6.18 4.37
CA PHE A 52 -5.75 5.59 4.53
C PHE A 52 -6.87 6.55 4.13
N ALA A 53 -7.94 6.04 3.54
CA ALA A 53 -9.19 6.78 3.37
C ALA A 53 -10.32 6.14 4.17
N ASN A 54 -11.34 6.94 4.49
CA ASN A 54 -12.55 6.43 5.11
C ASN A 54 -13.24 5.42 4.18
N GLY A 55 -13.73 4.29 4.72
CA GLY A 55 -14.29 3.16 3.97
C GLY A 55 -15.58 3.40 3.16
N ALA A 56 -15.96 4.66 2.96
CA ALA A 56 -16.99 5.05 2.02
C ALA A 56 -16.30 5.40 0.69
N ASN A 57 -16.18 4.41 -0.19
CA ASN A 57 -15.68 4.64 -1.54
C ASN A 57 -16.66 5.57 -2.30
N PRO A 58 -16.24 6.74 -2.82
CA PRO A 58 -17.09 7.57 -3.67
C PRO A 58 -17.41 6.94 -5.04
N ALA A 59 -16.75 5.84 -5.42
CA ALA A 59 -16.94 5.14 -6.70
C ALA A 59 -17.98 3.99 -6.67
N GLY A 60 -18.87 3.93 -5.67
CA GLY A 60 -20.09 3.12 -5.75
C GLY A 60 -19.95 1.59 -5.59
N ALA A 61 -18.75 1.06 -5.35
CA ALA A 61 -18.61 -0.33 -4.93
C ALA A 61 -19.05 -0.47 -3.46
N ALA A 62 -20.25 -1.01 -3.25
CA ALA A 62 -20.83 -1.21 -1.93
C ALA A 62 -19.95 -2.14 -1.07
N ASN A 63 -19.41 -1.61 0.02
CA ASN A 63 -18.94 -2.44 1.13
C ASN A 63 -20.18 -3.09 1.77
N THR A 64 -20.35 -4.40 1.55
CA THR A 64 -21.43 -5.19 2.16
C THR A 64 -21.22 -5.29 3.68
N ALA A 65 -21.97 -4.43 4.37
CA ALA A 65 -22.55 -4.54 5.72
C ALA A 65 -21.87 -5.47 6.77
N GLY A 66 -21.35 -4.85 7.83
CA GLY A 66 -21.18 -5.47 9.15
C GLY A 66 -20.01 -4.88 9.96
N ALA A 67 -20.32 -4.05 10.97
CA ALA A 67 -19.40 -3.16 11.70
C ALA A 67 -18.78 -2.05 10.82
N GLY A 68 -18.55 -0.85 11.37
CA GLY A 68 -18.21 0.35 10.59
C GLY A 68 -17.15 0.07 9.51
N ALA A 69 -17.43 0.50 8.28
CA ALA A 69 -16.65 0.12 7.09
C ALA A 69 -15.15 0.31 7.32
N LEU A 70 -14.38 -0.77 7.11
CA LEU A 70 -12.92 -0.74 7.14
C LEU A 70 -12.40 0.29 6.12
N PRO A 71 -11.28 0.98 6.40
CA PRO A 71 -10.73 1.96 5.48
C PRO A 71 -10.22 1.29 4.21
N ASP A 72 -9.85 2.09 3.22
CA ASP A 72 -8.96 1.65 2.14
C ASP A 72 -7.57 2.28 2.30
N VAL A 73 -6.59 1.71 1.60
CA VAL A 73 -5.20 2.17 1.61
C VAL A 73 -4.73 2.43 0.18
N LEU A 74 -4.03 3.54 -0.03
CA LEU A 74 -3.45 3.88 -1.33
C LEU A 74 -2.21 3.01 -1.60
N LEU A 75 -2.22 2.31 -2.73
CA LEU A 75 -1.09 1.56 -3.25
C LEU A 75 -0.90 1.88 -4.73
N LEU A 76 0.31 1.64 -5.22
CA LEU A 76 0.64 1.70 -6.63
C LEU A 76 1.36 0.43 -7.07
N ARG A 77 1.27 0.11 -8.36
CA ARG A 77 2.12 -0.87 -9.01
C ARG A 77 3.13 -0.14 -9.88
N ARG A 78 4.41 -0.41 -9.66
CA ARG A 78 5.49 0.12 -10.51
C ARG A 78 5.33 -0.39 -11.95
N ALA A 79 5.79 0.39 -12.92
CA ALA A 79 5.81 -0.01 -14.32
C ALA A 79 6.58 -1.33 -14.51
N ASP A 80 6.21 -2.07 -15.56
CA ASP A 80 6.86 -3.33 -15.94
C ASP A 80 8.17 -3.00 -16.67
N GLY A 81 9.16 -2.47 -15.94
CA GLY A 81 10.49 -2.10 -16.44
C GLY A 81 11.52 -3.23 -16.35
N GLY A 82 12.79 -2.90 -16.62
CA GLY A 82 13.91 -3.86 -16.54
C GLY A 82 14.63 -3.89 -15.18
N ASP A 83 14.15 -3.14 -14.19
CA ASP A 83 14.78 -3.08 -12.86
C ASP A 83 14.29 -4.21 -11.93
N ALA A 84 14.93 -4.33 -10.77
CA ALA A 84 14.61 -5.37 -9.77
C ALA A 84 13.23 -5.19 -9.09
N HIS A 85 12.52 -4.09 -9.38
CA HIS A 85 11.27 -3.68 -8.76
C HIS A 85 10.09 -3.59 -9.73
N ALA A 86 10.30 -3.94 -10.99
CA ALA A 86 9.28 -3.97 -12.02
C ALA A 86 8.03 -4.75 -11.58
N GLY A 87 6.86 -4.15 -11.76
CA GLY A 87 5.56 -4.74 -11.39
C GLY A 87 5.32 -4.92 -9.89
N GLN A 88 6.24 -4.50 -9.00
CA GLN A 88 6.03 -4.60 -7.55
C GLN A 88 4.98 -3.60 -7.06
N VAL A 89 4.13 -4.05 -6.14
CA VAL A 89 3.16 -3.19 -5.46
C VAL A 89 3.79 -2.55 -4.23
N ALA A 90 3.66 -1.24 -4.12
CA ALA A 90 4.27 -0.43 -3.08
C ALA A 90 3.30 0.63 -2.55
N PHE A 91 3.64 1.18 -1.39
CA PHE A 91 3.16 2.49 -1.00
C PHE A 91 3.84 3.55 -1.88
N PRO A 92 3.17 4.67 -2.21
CA PRO A 92 3.84 5.79 -2.85
C PRO A 92 4.99 6.31 -2.00
N GLY A 93 6.11 6.68 -2.61
CA GLY A 93 7.30 7.09 -1.88
C GLY A 93 8.61 6.85 -2.61
N GLY A 94 9.65 7.52 -2.14
CA GLY A 94 10.95 7.53 -2.77
C GLY A 94 12.04 8.10 -1.86
N ALA A 95 13.15 8.48 -2.49
CA ALA A 95 14.33 8.97 -1.78
C ALA A 95 14.10 10.37 -1.22
N ALA A 96 14.73 10.68 -0.09
CA ALA A 96 14.75 12.04 0.43
C ALA A 96 15.60 12.94 -0.49
N GLU A 97 15.09 14.14 -0.77
CA GLU A 97 15.80 15.20 -1.49
C GLU A 97 16.30 16.28 -0.51
N ALA A 98 17.20 17.14 -0.97
CA ALA A 98 17.82 18.17 -0.12
C ALA A 98 16.80 19.24 0.33
N GLU A 99 15.77 19.45 -0.47
CA GLU A 99 14.69 20.41 -0.25
C GLU A 99 13.60 19.87 0.68
N ASP A 100 13.57 18.57 0.96
CA ASP A 100 12.56 17.96 1.82
C ASP A 100 12.78 18.36 3.29
N GLY A 101 11.75 18.95 3.93
CA GLY A 101 11.79 19.33 5.35
C GLY A 101 11.77 18.15 6.33
N GLY A 102 11.81 16.92 5.83
CA GLY A 102 11.83 15.69 6.60
C GLY A 102 10.98 14.59 5.97
N PRO A 103 10.80 13.45 6.67
CA PRO A 103 10.13 12.28 6.11
C PRO A 103 8.70 12.51 5.61
N VAL A 104 7.98 13.43 6.27
CA VAL A 104 6.61 13.80 5.89
C VAL A 104 6.60 14.50 4.52
N ASP A 105 7.50 15.45 4.32
CA ASP A 105 7.58 16.22 3.08
C ASP A 105 8.00 15.31 1.92
N THR A 106 9.02 14.47 2.12
CA THR A 106 9.44 13.44 1.16
C THR A 106 8.26 12.54 0.76
N ALA A 107 7.55 11.96 1.73
CA ALA A 107 6.46 11.03 1.44
C ALA A 107 5.28 11.70 0.71
N LEU A 108 4.99 12.97 1.02
CA LEU A 108 3.91 13.72 0.37
C LEU A 108 4.28 14.18 -1.04
N ARG A 109 5.53 14.61 -1.26
CA ARG A 109 6.06 14.98 -2.58
C ARG A 109 5.99 13.78 -3.53
N GLU A 110 6.62 12.68 -3.14
CA GLU A 110 6.66 11.44 -3.92
C GLU A 110 5.25 10.92 -4.23
N ALA A 111 4.36 10.90 -3.22
CA ALA A 111 2.98 10.48 -3.46
C ALA A 111 2.25 11.38 -4.47
N ALA A 112 2.51 12.70 -4.44
CA ALA A 112 1.91 13.64 -5.39
C ALA A 112 2.46 13.40 -6.81
N GLU A 113 3.76 13.17 -6.94
CA GLU A 113 4.46 12.89 -8.20
C GLU A 113 4.01 11.55 -8.80
N GLU A 114 3.81 10.51 -8.01
CA GLU A 114 3.48 9.17 -8.51
C GLU A 114 1.97 8.96 -8.72
N THR A 115 1.13 9.56 -7.87
CA THR A 115 -0.31 9.25 -7.81
C THR A 115 -1.25 10.44 -8.00
N GLY A 116 -0.71 11.66 -8.09
CA GLY A 116 -1.50 12.88 -8.20
C GLY A 116 -2.25 13.23 -6.91
N VAL A 117 -1.94 12.57 -5.78
CA VAL A 117 -2.56 12.91 -4.50
C VAL A 117 -2.29 14.37 -4.17
N ARG A 118 -3.31 15.08 -3.69
CA ARG A 118 -3.17 16.47 -3.28
C ARG A 118 -2.73 16.56 -1.82
N PRO A 119 -1.51 17.06 -1.52
CA PRO A 119 -1.02 17.10 -0.14
C PRO A 119 -1.93 17.90 0.81
N ASP A 120 -2.61 18.93 0.31
CA ASP A 120 -3.52 19.76 1.11
C ASP A 120 -4.74 19.00 1.67
N GLY A 121 -5.08 17.85 1.08
CA GLY A 121 -6.15 16.96 1.54
C GLY A 121 -5.70 15.82 2.46
N VAL A 122 -4.39 15.69 2.68
CA VAL A 122 -3.76 14.63 3.46
C VAL A 122 -3.36 15.16 4.83
N ARG A 123 -3.65 14.40 5.88
CA ARG A 123 -3.21 14.69 7.24
C ARG A 123 -2.24 13.60 7.71
N PRO A 124 -0.93 13.89 7.80
CA PRO A 124 0.02 13.02 8.49
C PRO A 124 -0.34 12.90 9.97
N VAL A 125 -0.25 11.68 10.52
CA VAL A 125 -0.68 11.41 11.91
C VAL A 125 0.33 10.65 12.74
N ALA A 126 1.28 9.94 12.12
CA ALA A 126 2.36 9.28 12.83
C ALA A 126 3.56 9.02 11.91
N LEU A 127 4.75 8.97 12.49
CA LEU A 127 5.93 8.35 11.88
C LEU A 127 6.10 6.95 12.47
N LEU A 128 6.44 5.98 11.63
CA LEU A 128 6.89 4.67 12.09
C LEU A 128 8.42 4.64 12.23
N PRO A 129 8.99 3.68 12.98
CA PRO A 129 10.43 3.50 13.04
C PRO A 129 11.06 3.39 11.65
N LYS A 130 12.28 3.89 11.48
CA LYS A 130 13.06 3.69 10.25
C LYS A 130 13.30 2.18 10.04
N LEU A 131 13.04 1.70 8.83
CA LEU A 131 13.17 0.30 8.45
C LEU A 131 14.19 0.17 7.32
N TYR A 132 15.16 -0.72 7.49
CA TYR A 132 16.13 -0.98 6.44
C TYR A 132 15.57 -1.97 5.40
N VAL A 133 15.72 -1.62 4.13
CA VAL A 133 15.30 -2.43 2.98
C VAL A 133 16.54 -2.84 2.19
N PRO A 134 17.05 -4.08 2.37
CA PRO A 134 18.34 -4.47 1.78
C PRO A 134 18.38 -4.47 0.26
N VAL A 135 17.26 -4.79 -0.40
CA VAL A 135 17.20 -4.90 -1.86
C VAL A 135 17.46 -3.57 -2.56
N SER A 136 17.21 -2.45 -1.88
CA SER A 136 17.36 -1.09 -2.40
C SER A 136 18.38 -0.23 -1.64
N ASN A 137 18.96 -0.77 -0.56
CA ASN A 137 19.86 -0.06 0.36
C ASN A 137 19.27 1.26 0.91
N PHE A 138 17.96 1.27 1.20
CA PHE A 138 17.28 2.42 1.80
C PHE A 138 16.99 2.22 3.29
N ARG A 139 17.06 3.30 4.06
CA ARG A 139 16.42 3.47 5.37
C ARG A 139 15.08 4.16 5.14
N VAL A 140 14.02 3.36 5.07
CA VAL A 140 12.67 3.84 4.77
C VAL A 140 11.97 4.29 6.06
N THR A 141 11.42 5.49 6.06
CA THR A 141 10.53 6.00 7.13
C THR A 141 9.09 5.97 6.64
N PRO A 142 8.25 5.05 7.14
CA PRO A 142 6.82 5.08 6.79
C PRO A 142 6.10 6.21 7.51
N VAL A 143 5.34 6.99 6.75
CA VAL A 143 4.49 8.08 7.23
C VAL A 143 3.04 7.60 7.20
N LEU A 144 2.41 7.45 8.36
CA LEU A 144 0.97 7.17 8.44
C LEU A 144 0.20 8.47 8.25
N ALA A 145 -0.79 8.43 7.36
CA ALA A 145 -1.66 9.56 7.09
C ALA A 145 -3.10 9.10 6.79
N HIS A 146 -4.04 10.05 6.85
CA HIS A 146 -5.37 9.84 6.30
C HIS A 146 -5.81 11.01 5.44
N TRP A 147 -6.68 10.75 4.46
CA TRP A 147 -7.42 11.81 3.79
C TRP A 147 -8.42 12.43 4.76
N HIS A 148 -8.34 13.75 4.95
CA HIS A 148 -9.39 14.53 5.58
C HIS A 148 -10.23 15.28 4.52
N ARG A 149 -9.66 15.53 3.34
CA ARG A 149 -10.36 15.95 2.12
C ARG A 149 -9.87 15.07 0.96
N PRO A 150 -10.62 14.03 0.54
CA PRO A 150 -10.21 13.15 -0.54
C PRO A 150 -9.96 13.89 -1.85
N SER A 151 -8.96 13.44 -2.61
CA SER A 151 -8.71 13.88 -3.99
C SER A 151 -8.79 12.68 -4.94
N PRO A 152 -9.05 12.90 -6.23
CA PRO A 152 -8.75 11.90 -7.25
C PRO A 152 -7.28 11.50 -7.17
N VAL A 153 -7.00 10.26 -7.55
CA VAL A 153 -5.64 9.73 -7.74
C VAL A 153 -5.62 8.97 -9.06
N SER A 154 -4.51 9.05 -9.76
CA SER A 154 -4.29 8.40 -11.05
C SER A 154 -2.80 8.19 -11.26
N VAL A 155 -2.44 7.36 -12.22
CA VAL A 155 -1.08 7.31 -12.74
C VAL A 155 -0.71 8.70 -13.27
N VAL A 156 0.39 9.27 -12.78
CA VAL A 156 0.91 10.57 -13.26
C VAL A 156 1.95 10.33 -14.34
N ASP A 157 2.95 9.48 -14.07
CA ASP A 157 3.94 9.02 -15.04
C ASP A 157 3.82 7.51 -15.31
N PRO A 158 3.27 7.12 -16.48
CA PRO A 158 3.18 5.71 -16.89
C PRO A 158 4.52 5.00 -17.07
N GLY A 159 5.62 5.76 -17.21
CA GLY A 159 6.98 5.22 -17.29
C GLY A 159 7.47 4.65 -15.95
N GLU A 160 6.94 5.15 -14.84
CA GLU A 160 7.32 4.74 -13.49
C GLU A 160 6.23 3.93 -12.79
N VAL A 161 4.96 4.21 -13.08
CA VAL A 161 3.79 3.62 -12.42
C VAL A 161 2.83 3.00 -13.45
N ALA A 162 2.55 1.71 -13.33
CA ALA A 162 1.58 1.01 -14.16
C ALA A 162 0.14 1.18 -13.68
N ALA A 163 -0.08 1.27 -12.36
CA ALA A 163 -1.41 1.37 -11.78
C ALA A 163 -1.40 2.06 -10.41
N VAL A 164 -2.48 2.76 -10.10
CA VAL A 164 -2.74 3.34 -8.77
C VAL A 164 -4.10 2.84 -8.31
N ALA A 165 -4.20 2.35 -7.07
CA ALA A 165 -5.44 1.84 -6.51
C ALA A 165 -5.61 2.19 -5.03
N ARG A 166 -6.85 2.47 -4.65
CA ARG A 166 -7.28 2.42 -3.26
C ARG A 166 -7.77 1.01 -2.98
N VAL A 167 -7.01 0.26 -2.19
CA VAL A 167 -7.30 -1.13 -1.86
C VAL A 167 -8.09 -1.18 -0.55
N PRO A 168 -9.32 -1.70 -0.53
CA PRO A 168 -10.06 -1.88 0.71
C PRO A 168 -9.29 -2.76 1.70
N VAL A 169 -9.18 -2.33 2.95
CA VAL A 169 -8.61 -3.18 4.01
C VAL A 169 -9.41 -4.48 4.14
N ALA A 170 -10.70 -4.48 3.83
CA ALA A 170 -11.54 -5.68 3.75
C ALA A 170 -10.95 -6.75 2.81
N GLU A 171 -10.36 -6.36 1.68
CA GLU A 171 -9.69 -7.30 0.77
C GLU A 171 -8.36 -7.81 1.33
N LEU A 172 -7.62 -6.97 2.05
CA LEU A 172 -6.35 -7.35 2.67
C LEU A 172 -6.54 -8.31 3.85
N VAL A 173 -7.62 -8.15 4.61
CA VAL A 173 -7.92 -9.02 5.77
C VAL A 173 -8.73 -10.26 5.37
N ASP A 174 -9.16 -10.39 4.11
CA ASP A 174 -9.80 -11.61 3.62
C ASP A 174 -8.78 -12.76 3.60
N PRO A 175 -9.01 -13.85 4.35
CA PRO A 175 -8.08 -14.98 4.39
C PRO A 175 -7.81 -15.59 3.02
N ARG A 176 -8.74 -15.48 2.06
CA ARG A 176 -8.58 -16.00 0.69
C ARG A 176 -7.52 -15.25 -0.12
N ASN A 177 -7.25 -14.01 0.26
CA ASN A 177 -6.26 -13.16 -0.39
C ASN A 177 -4.91 -13.22 0.33
N ARG A 178 -4.78 -13.91 1.47
CA ARG A 178 -3.55 -13.96 2.26
C ARG A 178 -2.86 -15.32 2.13
N PHE A 179 -1.56 -15.29 1.89
CA PHE A 179 -0.70 -16.47 1.81
C PHE A 179 0.76 -16.06 2.02
N LEU A 180 1.66 -17.02 2.10
CA LEU A 180 3.09 -16.79 2.04
C LEU A 180 3.60 -16.98 0.61
N VAL A 181 4.54 -16.13 0.18
CA VAL A 181 5.35 -16.39 -1.01
C VAL A 181 6.73 -16.89 -0.63
N GLN A 182 7.21 -17.90 -1.34
CA GLN A 182 8.59 -18.38 -1.28
C GLN A 182 9.41 -17.63 -2.34
N VAL A 183 10.47 -16.94 -1.89
CA VAL A 183 11.36 -16.18 -2.78
C VAL A 183 12.68 -16.91 -2.93
N ARG A 184 12.93 -17.46 -4.13
CA ARG A 184 14.17 -18.16 -4.52
C ARG A 184 14.64 -19.21 -3.50
N SER A 185 13.71 -19.92 -2.86
CA SER A 185 13.96 -20.90 -1.79
C SER A 185 14.71 -20.39 -0.55
N GLN A 186 14.90 -19.07 -0.41
CA GLN A 186 15.74 -18.47 0.64
C GLN A 186 14.92 -17.86 1.78
N TYR A 187 13.78 -17.24 1.47
CA TYR A 187 12.93 -16.63 2.49
C TYR A 187 11.46 -16.67 2.12
N ARG A 188 10.62 -16.70 3.15
CA ARG A 188 9.17 -16.56 3.04
C ARG A 188 8.75 -15.13 3.38
N SER A 189 7.78 -14.62 2.66
CA SER A 189 7.18 -13.31 2.91
C SER A 189 5.66 -13.45 2.96
N PRO A 190 4.96 -12.73 3.85
CA PRO A 190 3.54 -12.48 3.67
C PRO A 190 3.26 -11.91 2.29
N ALA A 191 2.11 -12.27 1.73
CA ALA A 191 1.61 -11.74 0.50
C ALA A 191 0.09 -11.54 0.52
N PHE A 192 -0.35 -10.58 -0.28
CA PHE A 192 -1.76 -10.32 -0.57
C PHE A 192 -1.98 -10.46 -2.08
N GLY A 193 -2.79 -11.45 -2.46
CA GLY A 193 -3.25 -11.64 -3.83
C GLY A 193 -4.49 -10.80 -4.08
N LEU A 194 -4.33 -9.71 -4.81
CA LEU A 194 -5.41 -8.81 -5.21
C LEU A 194 -5.59 -8.89 -6.73
N PRO A 195 -6.76 -8.49 -7.25
CA PRO A 195 -6.94 -8.41 -8.69
C PRO A 195 -5.86 -7.52 -9.33
N GLY A 196 -5.04 -8.09 -10.21
CA GLY A 196 -3.95 -7.43 -10.95
C GLY A 196 -2.75 -6.96 -10.11
N MET A 197 -2.73 -7.30 -8.82
CA MET A 197 -1.75 -6.81 -7.87
C MET A 197 -1.32 -7.94 -6.94
N LEU A 198 -0.02 -8.24 -6.92
CA LEU A 198 0.57 -9.06 -5.87
C LEU A 198 1.34 -8.15 -4.93
N VAL A 199 0.85 -8.00 -3.69
CA VAL A 199 1.58 -7.28 -2.65
C VAL A 199 2.44 -8.27 -1.90
N TRP A 200 3.75 -8.07 -1.85
CA TRP A 200 4.69 -8.96 -1.17
C TRP A 200 5.91 -8.18 -0.66
N GLY A 201 6.85 -8.85 0.01
CA GLY A 201 8.10 -8.25 0.47
C GLY A 201 7.89 -7.21 1.57
N PHE A 202 8.62 -6.10 1.49
CA PHE A 202 8.57 -5.02 2.48
C PHE A 202 7.15 -4.47 2.66
N THR A 203 6.46 -4.16 1.56
CA THR A 203 5.10 -3.62 1.56
C THR A 203 4.14 -4.56 2.30
N ALA A 204 4.17 -5.86 2.01
CA ALA A 204 3.30 -6.83 2.65
C ALA A 204 3.63 -7.08 4.13
N GLY A 205 4.92 -7.04 4.50
CA GLY A 205 5.35 -7.11 5.89
C GLY A 205 4.83 -5.93 6.71
N LEU A 206 4.98 -4.70 6.17
CA LEU A 206 4.47 -3.49 6.80
C LEU A 206 2.93 -3.50 6.90
N LEU A 207 2.22 -3.88 5.83
CA LEU A 207 0.77 -4.04 5.87
C LEU A 207 0.33 -5.06 6.92
N THR A 208 0.97 -6.24 6.96
CA THR A 208 0.63 -7.28 7.95
C THR A 208 0.71 -6.73 9.38
N TRP A 209 1.82 -6.07 9.72
CA TRP A 209 2.00 -5.46 11.03
C TRP A 209 0.95 -4.37 11.31
N LEU A 210 0.67 -3.50 10.34
CA LEU A 210 -0.34 -2.44 10.47
C LEU A 210 -1.74 -3.00 10.73
N LEU A 211 -2.13 -4.06 10.02
CA LEU A 211 -3.43 -4.72 10.20
C LEU A 211 -3.57 -5.30 11.62
N ASP A 212 -2.49 -5.88 12.17
CA ASP A 212 -2.45 -6.44 13.52
C ASP A 212 -2.57 -5.34 14.59
N ILE A 213 -1.75 -4.28 14.49
CA ILE A 213 -1.77 -3.18 15.46
C ILE A 213 -3.00 -2.27 15.33
N ALA A 214 -3.65 -2.26 14.18
CA ALA A 214 -4.95 -1.61 13.98
C ALA A 214 -6.11 -2.48 14.48
N GLY A 215 -5.92 -3.80 14.59
CA GLY A 215 -6.92 -4.74 15.12
C GLY A 215 -7.92 -5.17 14.05
N TRP A 216 -7.52 -5.05 12.79
CA TRP A 216 -8.30 -5.43 11.62
C TRP A 216 -7.96 -6.85 11.14
N ALA A 217 -6.80 -7.37 11.54
CA ALA A 217 -6.36 -8.69 11.13
C ALA A 217 -7.37 -9.79 11.48
N ARG A 218 -7.56 -10.70 10.53
CA ARG A 218 -8.33 -11.93 10.67
C ARG A 218 -7.38 -13.13 10.60
N PRO A 219 -7.72 -14.26 11.25
CA PRO A 219 -6.98 -15.51 11.06
C PRO A 219 -6.92 -15.90 9.58
N TRP A 220 -5.77 -16.37 9.12
CA TRP A 220 -5.52 -16.81 7.75
C TRP A 220 -4.56 -18.00 7.78
N ASP A 221 -4.49 -18.76 6.69
CA ASP A 221 -3.66 -19.96 6.57
C ASP A 221 -2.19 -19.57 6.29
N ASP A 222 -1.35 -19.59 7.32
CA ASP A 222 0.09 -19.37 7.19
C ASP A 222 0.87 -20.61 6.69
N GLY A 223 0.15 -21.71 6.40
CA GLY A 223 0.64 -22.89 5.70
C GLY A 223 0.48 -22.81 4.17
N ASP A 224 -0.34 -21.89 3.64
CA ASP A 224 -0.46 -21.64 2.18
C ASP A 224 0.82 -20.93 1.70
N VAL A 225 1.74 -21.71 1.15
CA VAL A 225 3.01 -21.21 0.58
C VAL A 225 3.01 -21.40 -0.92
N ARG A 226 3.21 -20.31 -1.66
CA ARG A 226 3.23 -20.28 -3.12
C ARG A 226 4.58 -19.80 -3.63
N GLU A 227 5.05 -20.34 -4.74
CA GLU A 227 6.25 -19.80 -5.41
C GLU A 227 5.95 -18.38 -5.92
N LEU A 228 6.90 -17.45 -5.74
CA LEU A 228 6.72 -16.04 -6.11
C LEU A 228 6.31 -15.87 -7.58
N ASP A 229 6.98 -16.56 -8.49
CA ASP A 229 6.72 -16.45 -9.94
C ASP A 229 5.31 -16.95 -10.29
N VAL A 230 4.83 -17.99 -9.59
CA VAL A 230 3.47 -18.53 -9.76
C VAL A 230 2.44 -17.52 -9.28
N ALA A 231 2.69 -16.87 -8.14
CA ALA A 231 1.81 -15.83 -7.60
C ALA A 231 1.77 -14.57 -8.48
N LEU A 232 2.92 -14.12 -9.00
CA LEU A 232 3.02 -12.99 -9.93
C LEU A 232 2.23 -13.28 -11.21
N ALA A 233 2.40 -14.48 -11.79
CA ALA A 233 1.66 -14.88 -12.98
C ALA A 233 0.13 -14.96 -12.73
N ALA A 234 -0.29 -15.35 -11.53
CA ALA A 234 -1.71 -15.36 -11.15
C ALA A 234 -2.30 -13.94 -11.07
N ALA A 235 -1.57 -13.00 -10.47
CA ALA A 235 -1.97 -11.60 -10.43
C ALA A 235 -2.13 -11.01 -11.85
N ALA A 236 -1.15 -11.21 -12.73
CA ALA A 236 -1.22 -10.74 -14.13
C ALA A 236 -2.42 -11.31 -14.90
N ARG A 237 -2.75 -12.60 -14.72
CA ARG A 237 -3.95 -13.20 -15.34
C ARG A 237 -5.25 -12.54 -14.86
N SER A 238 -5.35 -12.24 -13.56
CA SER A 238 -6.55 -11.59 -12.99
C SER A 238 -6.74 -10.14 -13.46
N GLU A 239 -5.66 -9.47 -13.88
CA GLU A 239 -5.72 -8.18 -14.55
C GLU A 239 -6.30 -8.32 -15.96
N ALA A 240 -5.74 -9.22 -16.76
CA ALA A 240 -6.17 -9.45 -18.14
C ALA A 240 -7.65 -9.84 -18.23
N SER A 241 -8.14 -10.69 -17.32
CA SER A 241 -9.56 -11.07 -17.26
C SER A 241 -10.49 -9.89 -16.95
N ARG A 242 -10.07 -8.92 -16.11
CA ARG A 242 -10.87 -7.71 -15.83
C ARG A 242 -10.89 -6.74 -17.00
N THR A 243 -9.75 -6.55 -17.66
CA THR A 243 -9.69 -5.71 -18.88
C THR A 243 -10.60 -6.28 -19.97
N ALA A 244 -10.58 -7.61 -20.18
CA ALA A 244 -11.47 -8.27 -21.13
C ALA A 244 -12.96 -8.12 -20.76
N ALA A 245 -13.32 -8.20 -19.48
CA ALA A 245 -14.69 -8.02 -19.02
C ALA A 245 -15.18 -6.55 -19.10
N GLY A 246 -14.29 -5.57 -18.93
CA GLY A 246 -14.61 -4.14 -19.02
C GLY A 246 -14.82 -3.64 -20.45
N SER A 247 -14.13 -4.23 -21.44
CA SER A 247 -14.26 -3.85 -22.85
C SER A 247 -15.51 -4.43 -23.56
N GLY A 248 -16.29 -5.28 -22.88
CA GLY A 248 -17.49 -5.93 -23.43
C GLY A 248 -18.80 -5.13 -23.28
N VAL A 249 -18.76 -3.93 -22.71
CA VAL A 249 -19.94 -3.07 -22.51
C VAL A 249 -19.82 -1.84 -23.41
N GLY A 250 -20.10 -2.00 -24.70
CA GLY A 250 -19.96 -0.89 -25.64
C GLY A 250 -20.35 -1.17 -27.08
N GLU A 251 -21.22 -2.14 -27.38
CA GLU A 251 -21.85 -2.21 -28.72
C GLU A 251 -23.12 -3.07 -28.66
N THR A 252 -24.24 -2.48 -28.24
CA THR A 252 -25.57 -2.96 -28.63
C THR A 252 -26.18 -1.94 -29.57
N ASP A 253 -25.79 -2.08 -30.83
CA ASP A 253 -26.66 -2.09 -32.01
C ASP A 253 -27.97 -1.28 -31.90
N THR A 254 -27.92 0.00 -32.31
CA THR A 254 -29.11 0.70 -32.79
C THR A 254 -29.28 0.39 -34.27
N ALA A 255 -29.98 -0.70 -34.57
CA ALA A 255 -30.51 -1.00 -35.90
C ALA A 255 -32.03 -0.85 -35.91
N GLU A 256 -32.48 0.01 -36.82
CA GLU A 256 -33.76 -0.01 -37.55
C GLU A 256 -35.09 -0.14 -36.79
N ALA A 257 -35.84 0.96 -36.80
CA ALA A 257 -37.28 0.88 -37.04
C ALA A 257 -37.67 1.99 -38.03
N THR A 258 -37.75 1.60 -39.29
CA THR A 258 -38.41 2.32 -40.37
C THR A 258 -39.91 2.03 -40.27
N GLU A 259 -40.73 3.04 -40.00
CA GLU A 259 -42.07 3.22 -40.58
C GLU A 259 -42.55 4.67 -40.37
#